data_AF-A0A838S8H0-F1
#
_entry.id   AF-A0A838S8H0-F1
#
_cell.length_a   1.000
_cell.length_b   1.000
_cell.length_c   1.000
_cell.angle_alpha   90.00
_cell.angle_beta   90.00
_cell.angle_gamma   90.00
#
_symmetry.space_group_name_H-M   'P 1'
#
loop_
_entity.id
_entity.type
_entity.pdbx_description
1 polymer ?
#
loop_
_entity_poly.entity_id
_entity_poly.type
_entity_poly.pdbx_seq_one_letter_code
_entity_poly.pdbx_strand_id
1 'polypeptide(L)' 'MRSTMSRSEETPPDIDGVRLQKVLARAGVASRRAAEQMISQGRVSVDGAVV' A
#
# COMPACT_ATOMS: atom_id res chain seq x y z
N MET A 1 19.71 34.15 22.25
CA MET A 1 18.77 34.74 21.28
C MET A 1 18.89 33.99 19.96
N ARG A 2 17.74 33.53 19.41
CA ARG A 2 17.52 33.01 18.04
C ARG A 2 18.09 31.60 17.78
N SER A 3 17.36 30.61 17.28
CA SER A 3 15.99 30.56 16.75
C SER A 3 15.43 29.14 16.87
N THR A 4 14.15 29.11 17.18
CA THR A 4 13.20 28.03 16.90
C THR A 4 13.18 27.74 15.40
N MET A 5 13.46 26.51 14.97
CA MET A 5 12.99 26.05 13.67
C MET A 5 12.27 24.72 13.83
N SER A 6 10.96 24.87 13.98
CA SER A 6 9.91 23.94 13.58
C SER A 6 10.35 23.11 12.38
N ARG A 7 10.49 21.80 12.55
CA ARG A 7 10.59 20.90 11.42
C ARG A 7 9.17 20.68 10.91
N SER A 8 8.85 21.35 9.81
CA SER A 8 7.60 21.26 9.07
C SER A 8 7.18 19.80 8.86
N GLU A 9 5.91 19.51 9.09
CA GLU A 9 5.26 18.24 8.73
C GLU A 9 5.27 18.10 7.21
N GLU A 10 6.30 17.46 6.68
CA GLU A 10 6.37 17.05 5.28
C GLU A 10 5.45 15.84 5.13
N THR A 11 4.19 16.07 4.73
CA THR A 11 3.31 14.97 4.31
C THR A 11 4.01 14.26 3.15
N PRO A 12 4.38 12.97 3.30
CA PRO A 12 5.09 12.26 2.26
C PRO A 12 4.23 12.29 0.98
N PRO A 13 4.85 12.42 -0.20
CA PRO A 13 4.12 12.43 -1.46
C PRO A 13 3.23 11.19 -1.52
N ASP A 14 1.97 11.39 -1.92
CA ASP A 14 1.03 10.30 -2.15
C ASP A 14 1.74 9.24 -2.97
N ILE A 15 2.05 8.12 -2.32
CA ILE A 15 2.73 7.01 -2.96
C ILE A 15 1.74 6.57 -4.03
N ASP A 16 2.04 6.87 -5.30
CA ASP A 16 1.25 6.49 -6.49
C ASP A 16 1.29 4.96 -6.70
N GLY A 17 0.97 4.22 -5.65
CA GLY A 17 0.86 2.78 -5.61
C GLY A 17 -0.51 2.36 -6.08
N VAL A 18 -0.56 1.49 -7.08
CA VAL A 18 -1.81 0.85 -7.47
C VAL A 18 -2.21 -0.15 -6.39
N ARG A 19 -3.43 -0.02 -5.89
CA ARG A 19 -4.02 -0.98 -4.93
C ARG A 19 -3.91 -2.41 -5.44
N LEU A 20 -3.26 -3.29 -4.66
CA LEU A 20 -2.94 -4.66 -5.05
C LEU A 20 -4.20 -5.47 -5.41
N GLN A 21 -5.31 -5.27 -4.69
CA GLN A 21 -6.60 -5.88 -5.01
C GLN A 21 -7.15 -5.51 -6.40
N LYS A 22 -6.79 -4.32 -6.91
CA LYS A 22 -7.16 -3.87 -8.26
C LYS A 22 -6.31 -4.58 -9.31
N VAL A 23 -5.01 -4.76 -9.04
CA VAL A 23 -4.10 -5.50 -9.91
C VAL A 23 -4.50 -6.97 -9.98
N LEU A 24 -4.73 -7.61 -8.84
CA LEU A 24 -5.16 -9.01 -8.76
C LEU A 24 -6.50 -9.26 -9.45
N ALA A 25 -7.45 -8.33 -9.32
CA ALA A 25 -8.73 -8.41 -10.02
C ALA A 25 -8.59 -8.21 -11.53
N ARG A 26 -7.75 -7.28 -11.98
CA ARG A 26 -7.47 -7.07 -13.40
C ARG A 26 -6.74 -8.27 -14.03
N ALA A 27 -5.88 -8.93 -13.26
CA ALA A 27 -5.19 -10.14 -13.66
C ALA A 27 -6.07 -11.40 -13.62
N GLY A 28 -7.31 -11.30 -13.11
CA GLY A 28 -8.23 -12.44 -13.01
C GLY A 28 -7.90 -13.43 -11.90
N VAL A 29 -6.96 -13.11 -11.00
CA VAL A 29 -6.54 -13.99 -9.89
C VAL A 29 -7.66 -14.13 -8.86
N ALA A 30 -8.35 -13.04 -8.53
CA ALA A 30 -9.46 -13.03 -7.60
C ALA A 30 -10.32 -11.77 -7.77
N SER A 31 -11.58 -11.79 -7.32
CA SER A 31 -12.39 -10.56 -7.25
C SER A 31 -11.75 -9.53 -6.32
N ARG A 32 -12.07 -8.23 -6.46
CA ARG A 32 -11.52 -7.17 -5.58
C ARG A 32 -11.67 -7.50 -4.09
N ARG A 33 -12.83 -8.03 -3.69
CA ARG A 33 -13.12 -8.40 -2.30
C ARG A 33 -12.35 -9.64 -1.85
N ALA A 34 -12.27 -10.66 -2.70
CA ALA A 34 -11.48 -11.85 -2.40
C ALA A 34 -9.99 -11.52 -2.29
N ALA A 35 -9.47 -10.65 -3.16
CA ALA A 35 -8.10 -10.17 -3.10
C ALA A 35 -7.81 -9.39 -1.79
N GLU A 36 -8.70 -8.50 -1.35
CA GLU A 36 -8.58 -7.84 -0.04
C GLU A 36 -8.52 -8.85 1.12
N GLN A 37 -9.35 -9.91 1.07
CA GLN A 37 -9.32 -10.95 2.09
C GLN A 37 -8.06 -11.82 2.03
N MET A 38 -7.50 -12.07 0.85
CA MET A 38 -6.25 -12.81 0.73
C MET A 38 -5.06 -12.02 1.30
N ILE A 39 -5.05 -10.71 1.07
CA ILE A 39 -4.05 -9.79 1.64
C ILE A 39 -4.21 -9.76 3.18
N SER A 40 -5.42 -9.58 3.70
CA SER A 40 -5.64 -9.57 5.16
C SER A 40 -5.28 -10.89 5.85
N GLN A 41 -5.35 -12.00 5.12
CA GLN A 41 -4.96 -13.34 5.58
C GLN A 41 -3.46 -13.64 5.39
N GLY A 42 -2.67 -12.68 4.86
CA GLY A 42 -1.24 -12.87 4.59
C GLY A 42 -0.97 -13.94 3.53
N ARG A 43 -1.90 -14.17 2.60
CA ARG A 43 -1.76 -15.16 1.52
C ARG A 43 -1.17 -14.58 0.24
N VAL A 44 -0.81 -13.30 0.24
CA VAL A 44 -0.26 -12.62 -0.93
C VAL A 44 1.17 -12.21 -0.64
N SER A 45 2.06 -12.50 -1.58
CA SER A 45 3.45 -12.05 -1.53
C SER A 45 3.79 -11.26 -2.79
N VAL A 46 4.49 -10.15 -2.59
CA VAL A 46 5.04 -9.31 -3.66
C VAL A 46 6.55 -9.27 -3.46
N ASP A 47 7.31 -9.68 -4.48
CA ASP A 47 8.77 -9.73 -4.44
C ASP A 47 9.34 -10.50 -3.24
N GLY A 48 8.64 -11.54 -2.79
CA GLY A 48 9.04 -12.37 -1.65
C GLY A 48 8.66 -11.82 -0.27
N ALA A 49 8.07 -10.63 -0.19
CA ALA A 49 7.51 -10.07 1.05
C ALA A 49 6.01 -10.37 1.13
N VAL A 50 5.53 -10.89 2.26
CA VAL A 50 4.09 -11.09 2.50
C VAL A 50 3.45 -9.77 2.87
N VAL A 51 2.31 -9.44 2.25
CA VAL A 51 1.60 -8.16 2.36
C VAL A 51 0.17 -8.37 2.85
#